data_AF-A0A7S4I9J1-F1
#
_entry.id   AF-A0A7S4I9J1-F1
#
_cell.length_a   1.000
_cell.length_b   1.000
_cell.length_c   1.000
_cell.angle_alpha   90.00
_cell.angle_beta   90.00
_cell.angle_gamma   90.00
#
_symmetry.space_group_name_H-M   'P 1'
#
loop_
_entity.id
_entity.type
_entity.pdbx_description
1 polymer ?
#
loop_
_entity_poly.entity_id
_entity_poly.type
_entity_poly.pdbx_seq_one_letter_code
_entity_poly.pdbx_strand_id
1 'polypeptide(L)'
;MSFGTSRSPSLGGGSPIISRPQIGRVGSFSTLCWIGEQGPTSIVDSNLNAHLQRHSSNDSVKSYENYGAADLEWRKTIRFQVVVWSIGAPDTISGRVQVKFRVTVFWNDRRPVEEHRESATGGVGTQFVMQGRQRAVERIISSEEATKTIDVPQVSILNVQNFEVIGPPEVTLLRPSSRLLRWTCLYRATLLQDDFRVDKFPHDEHEISLKLGILAQRQAGGKFDRSKWALSLATEADSQRSIRIPHGLLVDHVKVPGFSYDSDRGLTFELSPLSFGPKAFGTQEQDHCLEVKLKIRRDSGYYDKNIMPLLCSINIVAISVLCLDASNFFQRGLMMLNIAFVQMGMRMTLDSRLPSVGYQIKMQLILNRFFYSLMFMVLESSFLYTLHDRGVAISHIRIIDLTVAIILMLNTVYLSYLYYKDA
;
A
#
# COMPACT_ATOMS: atom_id res chain seq x y z
N MET A 1 -47.41 -15.20 49.89
CA MET A 1 -46.33 -14.81 50.81
C MET A 1 -45.69 -13.55 50.26
N SER A 2 -45.85 -12.47 51.01
CA SER A 2 -45.52 -11.08 50.66
C SER A 2 -44.29 -10.63 51.45
N PHE A 3 -43.27 -10.14 50.76
CA PHE A 3 -42.22 -9.25 51.25
C PHE A 3 -41.73 -8.50 50.00
N GLY A 4 -41.54 -7.19 49.95
CA GLY A 4 -41.37 -6.18 50.98
C GLY A 4 -40.39 -5.17 50.36
N THR A 5 -40.91 -4.05 49.87
CA THR A 5 -40.15 -2.97 49.24
C THR A 5 -39.32 -2.23 50.30
N SER A 6 -38.02 -2.03 50.03
CA SER A 6 -37.23 -1.02 50.74
C SER A 6 -36.58 -0.09 49.71
N ARG A 7 -36.89 1.20 49.88
CA ARG A 7 -36.26 2.34 49.21
C ARG A 7 -35.01 2.72 49.99
N SER A 8 -33.93 3.05 49.30
CA SER A 8 -32.80 3.81 49.84
C SER A 8 -32.51 5.02 48.93
N PRO A 9 -32.14 6.17 49.51
CA PRO A 9 -32.18 7.45 48.81
C PRO A 9 -30.90 7.76 48.04
N SER A 10 -31.09 8.56 47.00
CA SER A 10 -30.10 9.23 46.16
C SER A 10 -29.27 10.24 46.94
N LEU A 11 -27.95 10.12 46.88
CA LEU A 11 -27.01 11.22 47.12
C LEU A 11 -26.27 11.52 45.82
N GLY A 12 -26.64 12.64 45.20
CA GLY A 12 -25.97 13.20 44.04
C GLY A 12 -24.64 13.83 44.46
N GLY A 13 -23.53 13.25 43.99
CA GLY A 13 -22.22 13.86 43.96
C GLY A 13 -21.86 14.17 42.52
N GLY A 14 -22.17 15.39 42.05
CA GLY A 14 -21.75 15.89 40.75
C GLY A 14 -20.29 16.34 40.83
N SER A 15 -19.39 15.60 40.19
CA SER A 15 -18.02 16.05 39.93
C SER A 15 -18.01 16.99 38.71
N PRO A 16 -17.36 18.16 38.79
CA PRO A 16 -17.26 19.06 37.64
C PRO A 16 -16.32 18.46 36.59
N ILE A 17 -16.88 18.15 35.42
CA ILE A 17 -16.12 17.82 34.22
C ILE A 17 -15.40 19.10 33.79
N ILE A 18 -14.10 19.17 34.04
CA ILE A 18 -13.20 20.18 33.49
C ILE A 18 -13.03 19.85 32.00
N SER A 19 -13.90 20.44 31.17
CA SER A 19 -13.79 20.45 29.72
C SER A 19 -12.56 21.28 29.31
N ARG A 20 -11.51 20.61 28.82
CA ARG A 20 -10.38 21.28 28.16
C ARG A 20 -10.89 21.98 26.88
N PRO A 21 -10.47 23.22 26.62
CA PRO A 21 -10.83 23.91 25.39
C PRO A 21 -10.12 23.23 24.21
N GLN A 22 -10.91 22.71 23.26
CA GLN A 22 -10.39 22.35 21.94
C GLN A 22 -10.04 23.65 21.21
N ILE A 23 -8.75 23.83 20.94
CA ILE A 23 -8.25 24.87 20.06
C ILE A 23 -8.74 24.52 18.64
N GLY A 24 -9.69 25.30 18.15
CA GLY A 24 -10.20 25.22 16.79
C GLY A 24 -9.08 25.47 15.79
N ARG A 25 -8.78 24.46 14.96
CA ARG A 25 -7.97 24.62 13.76
C ARG A 25 -8.87 25.16 12.64
N VAL A 26 -8.66 26.43 12.31
CA VAL A 26 -9.30 27.13 11.18
C VAL A 26 -8.45 26.96 9.92
N GLY A 27 -9.12 26.65 8.80
CA GLY A 27 -8.65 26.83 7.40
C GLY A 27 -7.88 25.64 6.80
N SER A 28 -8.49 24.75 6.02
CA SER A 28 -8.98 24.90 4.62
C SER A 28 -7.84 25.07 3.60
N PHE A 29 -7.67 24.09 2.71
CA PHE A 29 -7.77 24.22 1.25
C PHE A 29 -7.64 22.85 0.56
N SER A 30 -8.34 22.69 -0.57
CA SER A 30 -8.37 21.56 -1.53
C SER A 30 -9.40 20.43 -1.34
N THR A 31 -10.68 20.80 -1.26
CA THR A 31 -11.76 19.95 -1.79
C THR A 31 -11.97 20.34 -3.25
N LEU A 32 -11.17 19.79 -4.16
CA LEU A 32 -11.41 19.90 -5.59
C LEU A 32 -12.38 18.78 -5.98
N CYS A 33 -13.64 19.15 -6.17
CA CYS A 33 -14.68 18.27 -6.67
C CYS A 33 -14.33 17.87 -8.11
N TRP A 34 -13.81 16.65 -8.29
CA TRP A 34 -13.56 16.07 -9.60
C TRP A 34 -14.89 15.66 -10.23
N ILE A 35 -15.39 16.52 -11.13
CA ILE A 35 -16.53 16.23 -11.99
C ILE A 35 -16.05 15.29 -13.11
N GLY A 36 -16.83 14.24 -13.38
CA GLY A 36 -16.44 13.11 -14.22
C GLY A 36 -16.05 13.51 -15.64
N GLU A 37 -14.79 13.27 -15.98
CA GLU A 37 -14.29 13.33 -17.34
C GLU A 37 -14.20 11.90 -17.88
N GLN A 38 -15.05 11.57 -18.87
CA GLN A 38 -14.80 10.43 -19.75
C GLN A 38 -13.63 10.82 -20.65
N GLY A 39 -12.40 10.56 -20.19
CA GLY A 39 -11.20 10.84 -20.97
C GLY A 39 -11.20 10.04 -22.29
N PRO A 40 -10.80 10.65 -23.42
CA PRO A 40 -10.71 9.97 -24.71
C PRO A 40 -9.65 8.87 -24.67
N THR A 41 -10.00 7.69 -25.18
CA THR A 41 -9.18 6.46 -25.17
C THR A 41 -7.88 6.56 -25.97
N SER A 42 -7.67 7.63 -26.74
CA SER A 42 -6.53 7.80 -27.67
C SER A 42 -5.20 8.11 -26.98
N ILE A 43 -5.19 8.71 -25.78
CA ILE A 43 -3.95 9.02 -25.04
C ILE A 43 -3.32 7.75 -24.42
N VAL A 44 -4.14 6.72 -24.18
CA VAL A 44 -3.71 5.43 -23.64
C VAL A 44 -2.97 4.59 -24.70
N ASP A 45 -3.19 4.85 -25.99
CA ASP A 45 -2.65 4.03 -27.08
C ASP A 45 -1.18 4.39 -27.43
N SER A 46 -0.73 5.62 -27.18
CA SER A 46 0.66 6.06 -27.44
C SER A 46 1.68 5.54 -26.43
N ASN A 47 1.31 5.39 -25.16
CA ASN A 47 2.20 4.87 -24.12
C ASN A 47 2.30 3.33 -24.15
N LEU A 48 1.26 2.64 -24.62
CA LEU A 48 1.24 1.18 -24.80
C LEU A 48 2.32 0.70 -25.76
N ASN A 49 2.58 1.45 -26.85
CA ASN A 49 3.65 1.14 -27.80
C ASN A 49 5.04 1.25 -27.19
N ALA A 50 5.25 2.16 -26.23
CA ALA A 50 6.52 2.29 -25.52
C ALA A 50 6.76 1.12 -24.55
N HIS A 51 5.70 0.58 -23.94
CA HIS A 51 5.80 -0.55 -23.01
C HIS A 51 6.03 -1.89 -23.73
N LEU A 52 5.40 -2.09 -24.89
CA LEU A 52 5.58 -3.28 -25.74
C LEU A 52 6.99 -3.39 -26.33
N GLN A 53 7.65 -2.26 -26.64
CA GLN A 53 9.04 -2.28 -27.10
C GLN A 53 10.05 -2.65 -25.99
N ARG A 54 9.69 -2.47 -24.71
CA ARG A 54 10.59 -2.73 -23.57
C ARG A 54 10.52 -4.15 -23.00
N HIS A 55 9.37 -4.83 -23.09
CA HIS A 55 9.23 -6.20 -22.56
C HIS A 55 9.82 -7.30 -23.45
N SER A 56 10.27 -6.97 -24.67
CA SER A 56 10.95 -7.92 -25.57
C SER A 56 12.34 -8.37 -25.07
N SER A 57 12.89 -7.80 -24.00
CA SER A 57 14.30 -7.97 -23.63
C SER A 57 14.61 -8.55 -22.23
N ASN A 58 13.62 -8.96 -21.42
CA ASN A 58 13.90 -9.48 -20.07
C ASN A 58 12.98 -10.66 -19.67
N ASP A 59 13.24 -11.84 -20.25
CA ASP A 59 12.55 -13.09 -19.87
C ASP A 59 13.36 -13.92 -18.86
N SER A 60 12.96 -13.83 -17.60
CA SER A 60 13.18 -14.89 -16.59
C SER A 60 11.92 -15.19 -15.78
N VAL A 61 10.74 -14.94 -16.36
CA VAL A 61 9.50 -15.50 -15.86
C VAL A 61 9.57 -16.99 -16.13
N LYS A 62 9.68 -17.81 -15.08
CA LYS A 62 9.55 -19.28 -15.20
C LYS A 62 8.21 -19.57 -15.87
N SER A 63 8.28 -19.91 -17.15
CA SER A 63 7.11 -20.03 -17.99
C SER A 63 6.28 -21.24 -17.52
N TYR A 64 5.04 -20.96 -17.14
CA TYR A 64 3.99 -21.97 -17.05
C TYR A 64 3.52 -22.42 -18.46
N GLU A 65 4.32 -22.15 -19.51
CA GLU A 65 3.97 -22.38 -20.91
C GLU A 65 4.13 -23.82 -21.38
N ASN A 66 4.65 -24.72 -20.54
CA ASN A 66 4.80 -26.14 -20.93
C ASN A 66 3.58 -27.02 -20.68
N TYR A 67 2.42 -26.45 -20.33
CA TYR A 67 1.14 -27.16 -20.48
C TYR A 67 0.66 -26.97 -21.92
N GLY A 68 0.97 -27.95 -22.78
CA GLY A 68 0.58 -27.92 -24.19
C GLY A 68 -0.90 -27.56 -24.37
N ALA A 69 -1.19 -26.70 -25.34
CA ALA A 69 -2.53 -26.17 -25.64
C ALA A 69 -3.61 -27.27 -25.82
N ALA A 70 -3.21 -28.50 -26.13
CA ALA A 70 -4.10 -29.66 -26.26
C ALA A 70 -4.60 -30.24 -24.91
N ASP A 71 -3.89 -30.00 -23.80
CA ASP A 71 -4.27 -30.55 -22.47
C ASP A 71 -5.08 -29.54 -21.62
N LEU A 72 -5.07 -28.27 -22.03
CA LEU A 72 -5.91 -27.20 -21.48
C LEU A 72 -7.40 -27.37 -21.85
N GLU A 73 -7.73 -28.18 -22.86
CA GLU A 73 -9.13 -28.42 -23.26
C GLU A 73 -9.95 -29.18 -22.19
N TRP A 74 -9.29 -29.90 -21.28
CA TRP A 74 -9.99 -30.73 -20.28
C TRP A 74 -10.19 -30.04 -18.94
N ARG A 75 -9.30 -29.11 -18.54
CA ARG A 75 -9.39 -28.44 -17.24
C ARG A 75 -10.16 -27.14 -17.35
N LYS A 76 -11.29 -27.08 -16.65
CA LYS A 76 -12.09 -25.85 -16.57
C LYS A 76 -11.24 -24.82 -15.82
N THR A 77 -11.09 -23.63 -16.39
CA THR A 77 -10.31 -22.55 -15.79
C THR A 77 -11.21 -21.36 -15.50
N ILE A 78 -10.94 -20.68 -14.39
CA ILE A 78 -11.52 -19.37 -14.07
C ILE A 78 -10.36 -18.38 -14.09
N ARG A 79 -10.42 -17.47 -15.05
CA ARG A 79 -9.32 -16.59 -15.43
C ARG A 79 -9.57 -15.17 -14.95
N PHE A 80 -8.60 -14.59 -14.24
CA PHE A 80 -8.72 -13.24 -13.70
C PHE A 80 -7.94 -12.21 -14.53
N GLN A 81 -8.52 -11.02 -14.66
CA GLN A 81 -7.84 -9.81 -15.11
C GLN A 81 -8.17 -8.66 -14.15
N VAL A 82 -7.16 -7.92 -13.70
CA VAL A 82 -7.34 -6.81 -12.75
C VAL A 82 -6.75 -5.52 -13.28
N VAL A 83 -7.55 -4.46 -13.31
CA VAL A 83 -7.11 -3.12 -13.74
C VAL A 83 -7.24 -2.15 -12.59
N VAL A 84 -6.14 -1.57 -12.13
CA VAL A 84 -6.10 -0.62 -11.01
C VAL A 84 -6.15 0.80 -11.55
N TRP A 85 -7.19 1.56 -11.16
CA TRP A 85 -7.49 2.91 -11.67
C TRP A 85 -6.98 4.03 -10.77
N SER A 86 -6.95 3.83 -9.45
CA SER A 86 -6.44 4.83 -8.52
C SER A 86 -6.09 4.19 -7.19
N ILE A 87 -5.06 4.72 -6.53
CA ILE A 87 -4.61 4.32 -5.20
C ILE A 87 -4.61 5.58 -4.33
N GLY A 88 -5.36 5.55 -3.23
CA GLY A 88 -5.39 6.63 -2.25
C GLY A 88 -4.12 6.67 -1.40
N ALA A 89 -4.00 7.68 -0.54
CA ALA A 89 -2.87 7.80 0.39
C ALA A 89 -2.83 6.57 1.33
N PRO A 90 -1.73 5.79 1.34
CA PRO A 90 -1.57 4.69 2.29
C PRO A 90 -1.50 5.21 3.73
N ASP A 91 -2.38 4.71 4.60
CA ASP A 91 -2.27 4.92 6.04
C ASP A 91 -1.35 3.86 6.64
N THR A 92 -0.08 4.21 6.81
CA THR A 92 0.94 3.30 7.34
C THR A 92 0.76 2.98 8.82
N ILE A 93 -0.10 3.70 9.55
CA ILE A 93 -0.39 3.41 10.96
C ILE A 93 -1.49 2.36 11.05
N SER A 94 -2.58 2.54 10.29
CA SER A 94 -3.72 1.62 10.34
C SER A 94 -3.63 0.45 9.35
N GLY A 95 -2.63 0.44 8.47
CA GLY A 95 -2.49 -0.56 7.41
C GLY A 95 -3.56 -0.43 6.33
N ARG A 96 -4.18 0.75 6.15
CA ARG A 96 -5.32 0.92 5.25
C ARG A 96 -4.91 1.60 3.95
N VAL A 97 -5.39 1.07 2.83
CA VAL A 97 -5.18 1.68 1.51
C VAL A 97 -6.48 1.67 0.73
N GLN A 98 -6.92 2.84 0.28
CA GLN A 98 -8.08 2.93 -0.61
C GLN A 98 -7.64 2.64 -2.04
N VAL A 99 -8.33 1.73 -2.72
CA VAL A 99 -8.03 1.36 -4.11
C VAL A 99 -9.30 1.35 -4.93
N LYS A 100 -9.26 1.91 -6.14
CA LYS A 100 -10.29 1.76 -7.16
C LYS A 100 -9.75 0.84 -8.24
N PHE A 101 -10.43 -0.27 -8.50
CA PHE A 101 -9.97 -1.29 -9.44
C PHE A 101 -11.14 -1.99 -10.11
N ARG A 102 -10.93 -2.45 -11.34
CA ARG A 102 -11.86 -3.28 -12.10
C ARG A 102 -11.36 -4.71 -12.07
N VAL A 103 -12.25 -5.64 -11.74
CA VAL A 103 -11.99 -7.08 -11.86
C VAL A 103 -12.80 -7.60 -13.03
N THR A 104 -12.16 -8.40 -13.86
CA THR A 104 -12.80 -9.15 -14.94
C THR A 104 -12.49 -10.63 -14.75
N VAL A 105 -13.51 -11.47 -14.87
CA VAL A 105 -13.41 -12.92 -14.75
C VAL A 105 -13.91 -13.57 -16.03
N PHE A 106 -13.15 -14.53 -16.55
CA PHE A 106 -13.48 -15.31 -17.72
C PHE A 106 -13.65 -16.78 -17.34
N TRP A 107 -14.69 -17.43 -17.88
CA TRP A 107 -14.92 -18.87 -17.70
C TRP A 107 -15.78 -19.44 -18.84
N ASN A 108 -15.73 -20.74 -19.05
CA ASN A 108 -16.51 -21.42 -20.08
C ASN A 108 -17.72 -22.15 -19.46
N ASP A 109 -18.95 -21.72 -19.77
CA ASP A 109 -20.16 -22.41 -19.29
C ASP A 109 -20.45 -23.66 -20.13
N ARG A 110 -20.09 -24.84 -19.60
CA ARG A 110 -20.49 -26.12 -20.20
C ARG A 110 -21.93 -26.44 -19.82
N ARG A 111 -22.87 -26.12 -20.71
CA ARG A 111 -24.15 -26.85 -20.75
C ARG A 111 -23.92 -28.15 -21.54
N PRO A 112 -24.66 -29.23 -21.23
CA PRO A 112 -24.73 -30.36 -22.14
C PRO A 112 -25.11 -29.83 -23.51
N VAL A 113 -24.46 -30.37 -24.55
CA VAL A 113 -24.75 -30.05 -25.95
C VAL A 113 -26.14 -30.60 -26.25
N GLU A 114 -27.18 -29.90 -25.79
CA GLU A 114 -28.48 -30.01 -26.44
C GLU A 114 -28.28 -29.40 -27.81
N GLU A 115 -28.62 -30.16 -28.85
CA GLU A 115 -28.50 -29.80 -30.26
C GLU A 115 -29.29 -28.52 -30.55
N HIS A 116 -28.72 -27.37 -30.20
CA HIS A 116 -29.24 -26.08 -30.59
C HIS A 116 -28.97 -25.93 -32.08
N ARG A 117 -30.00 -26.24 -32.87
CA ARG A 117 -30.13 -25.82 -34.26
C ARG A 117 -29.77 -24.34 -34.36
N GLU A 118 -28.60 -24.09 -34.90
CA GLU A 118 -28.02 -22.78 -35.11
C GLU A 118 -28.96 -21.97 -36.02
N SER A 119 -29.73 -21.06 -35.41
CA SER A 119 -30.27 -19.94 -36.16
C SER A 119 -29.11 -18.95 -36.34
N ALA A 120 -28.42 -19.06 -37.47
CA ALA A 120 -27.22 -18.30 -37.84
C ALA A 120 -27.50 -16.81 -38.15
N THR A 121 -28.39 -16.17 -37.40
CA THR A 121 -28.63 -14.72 -37.48
C THR A 121 -27.62 -14.01 -36.58
N GLY A 122 -26.41 -13.83 -37.10
CA GLY A 122 -25.38 -13.02 -36.46
C GLY A 122 -25.83 -11.56 -36.28
N GLY A 123 -25.51 -10.96 -35.14
CA GLY A 123 -25.48 -9.50 -35.08
C GLY A 123 -25.44 -8.80 -33.73
N VAL A 124 -26.03 -9.36 -32.67
CA VAL A 124 -26.14 -8.61 -31.39
C VAL A 124 -25.62 -9.46 -30.24
N GLY A 125 -24.55 -9.01 -29.60
CA GLY A 125 -23.95 -9.72 -28.46
C GLY A 125 -24.98 -9.91 -27.34
N THR A 126 -25.20 -11.16 -26.93
CA THR A 126 -26.11 -11.48 -25.83
C THR A 126 -25.58 -10.87 -24.52
N GLN A 127 -26.34 -9.93 -23.97
CA GLN A 127 -26.04 -9.29 -22.68
C GLN A 127 -26.85 -9.98 -21.57
N PHE A 128 -26.18 -10.27 -20.46
CA PHE A 128 -26.82 -10.82 -19.27
C PHE A 128 -26.81 -9.78 -18.15
N VAL A 129 -27.91 -9.73 -17.39
CA VAL A 129 -28.05 -8.87 -16.20
C VAL A 129 -27.91 -9.73 -14.97
N MET A 130 -27.09 -9.29 -14.02
CA MET A 130 -26.92 -10.00 -12.75
C MET A 130 -28.24 -10.04 -11.96
N GLN A 131 -28.63 -11.24 -11.52
CA GLN A 131 -29.71 -11.46 -10.55
C GLN A 131 -29.06 -11.97 -9.24
N GLY A 132 -28.76 -11.04 -8.35
CA GLY A 132 -27.97 -11.32 -7.15
C GLY A 132 -26.47 -11.43 -7.42
N ARG A 133 -25.75 -12.25 -6.64
CA ARG A 133 -24.28 -12.35 -6.71
C ARG A 133 -23.74 -13.51 -7.56
N GLN A 134 -24.57 -14.52 -7.82
CA GLN A 134 -24.13 -15.80 -8.37
C GLN A 134 -24.83 -16.18 -9.67
N ARG A 135 -25.84 -15.40 -10.10
CA ARG A 135 -26.64 -15.72 -11.28
C ARG A 135 -26.77 -14.50 -12.17
N ALA A 136 -26.78 -14.73 -13.48
CA ALA A 136 -27.09 -13.73 -14.48
C ALA A 136 -28.20 -14.28 -15.39
N VAL A 137 -29.12 -13.40 -15.79
CA VAL A 137 -30.27 -13.73 -16.64
C VAL A 137 -30.10 -13.01 -17.97
N GLU A 138 -30.38 -13.71 -19.06
CA GLU A 138 -30.34 -13.13 -20.40
C GLU A 138 -31.34 -11.96 -20.52
N ARG A 139 -30.87 -10.81 -20.99
CA ARG A 139 -31.72 -9.64 -21.21
C ARG A 139 -32.44 -9.80 -22.55
N ILE A 140 -33.52 -10.58 -22.57
CA ILE A 140 -34.35 -10.76 -23.77
C ILE A 140 -35.21 -9.50 -23.95
N ILE A 141 -35.04 -8.78 -25.07
CA ILE A 141 -35.74 -7.52 -25.35
C ILE A 141 -37.20 -7.73 -25.79
N SER A 142 -37.58 -8.95 -26.19
CA SER A 142 -38.96 -9.25 -26.55
C SER A 142 -39.28 -10.75 -26.51
N SER A 143 -40.46 -11.07 -25.96
CA SER A 143 -41.18 -12.36 -25.94
C SER A 143 -40.91 -13.33 -24.77
N GLU A 144 -42.00 -13.98 -24.36
CA GLU A 144 -42.28 -14.76 -23.13
C GLU A 144 -41.49 -16.07 -22.97
N GLU A 145 -40.32 -16.19 -23.60
CA GLU A 145 -39.53 -17.42 -23.56
C GLU A 145 -38.80 -17.62 -22.21
N ALA A 146 -38.58 -18.89 -21.86
CA ALA A 146 -37.91 -19.29 -20.63
C ALA A 146 -36.58 -18.56 -20.46
N THR A 147 -36.47 -17.73 -19.43
CA THR A 147 -35.29 -16.92 -19.13
C THR A 147 -34.06 -17.80 -18.95
N LYS A 148 -33.11 -17.74 -19.87
CA LYS A 148 -31.85 -18.49 -19.74
C LYS A 148 -31.03 -17.89 -18.60
N THR A 149 -30.76 -18.71 -17.59
CA THR A 149 -29.93 -18.34 -16.43
C THR A 149 -28.53 -18.92 -16.54
N ILE A 150 -27.51 -18.15 -16.17
CA ILE A 150 -26.10 -18.55 -16.13
C ILE A 150 -25.56 -18.38 -14.71
N ASP A 151 -24.80 -19.36 -14.23
CA ASP A 151 -24.08 -19.26 -12.96
C ASP A 151 -22.77 -18.49 -13.14
N VAL A 152 -22.53 -17.53 -12.25
CA VAL A 152 -21.36 -16.63 -12.26
C VAL A 152 -20.46 -16.94 -11.07
N PRO A 153 -19.14 -17.12 -11.27
CA PRO A 153 -18.21 -17.30 -10.15
C PRO A 153 -18.22 -16.09 -9.21
N GLN A 154 -18.49 -16.33 -7.93
CA GLN A 154 -18.56 -15.25 -6.94
C GLN A 154 -17.16 -14.81 -6.50
N VAL A 155 -16.72 -13.65 -6.97
CA VAL A 155 -15.46 -13.02 -6.54
C VAL A 155 -15.59 -12.48 -5.13
N SER A 156 -14.61 -12.81 -4.29
CA SER A 156 -14.45 -12.36 -2.91
C SER A 156 -13.14 -11.60 -2.79
N ILE A 157 -13.18 -10.41 -2.17
CA ILE A 157 -11.98 -9.63 -1.84
C ILE A 157 -11.59 -10.02 -0.42
N LEU A 158 -10.41 -10.59 -0.23
CA LEU A 158 -10.06 -11.29 1.02
C LEU A 158 -9.51 -10.34 2.08
N ASN A 159 -8.75 -9.33 1.68
CA ASN A 159 -8.14 -8.35 2.57
C ASN A 159 -8.87 -7.00 2.53
N VAL A 160 -10.21 -7.03 2.56
CA VAL A 160 -11.04 -5.83 2.47
C VAL A 160 -11.65 -5.48 3.83
N GLN A 161 -11.57 -4.20 4.20
CA GLN A 161 -12.33 -3.68 5.34
C GLN A 161 -13.75 -3.29 4.92
N ASN A 162 -13.85 -2.51 3.84
CA ASN A 162 -15.10 -2.10 3.24
C ASN A 162 -14.93 -1.97 1.73
N PHE A 163 -16.01 -2.13 0.98
CA PHE A 163 -16.02 -1.87 -0.44
C PHE A 163 -17.38 -1.40 -0.94
N GLU A 164 -17.33 -0.70 -2.06
CA GLU A 164 -18.46 -0.20 -2.82
C GLU A 164 -18.32 -0.71 -4.26
N VAL A 165 -19.46 -1.11 -4.84
CA VAL A 165 -19.55 -1.49 -6.25
C VAL A 165 -19.94 -0.25 -7.06
N ILE A 166 -19.12 0.13 -8.03
CA ILE A 166 -19.36 1.31 -8.88
C ILE A 166 -20.01 0.86 -10.19
N GLY A 167 -21.31 1.11 -10.32
CA GLY A 167 -22.11 0.70 -11.47
C GLY A 167 -22.53 -0.78 -11.41
N PRO A 168 -23.46 -1.22 -12.27
CA PRO A 168 -23.90 -2.61 -12.31
C PRO A 168 -22.78 -3.51 -12.88
N PRO A 169 -22.56 -4.72 -12.33
CA PRO A 169 -21.68 -5.69 -12.96
C PRO A 169 -22.24 -6.14 -14.30
N GLU A 170 -21.37 -6.30 -15.29
CA GLU A 170 -21.75 -6.68 -16.65
C GLU A 170 -21.35 -8.13 -16.93
N VAL A 171 -22.25 -8.90 -17.54
CA VAL A 171 -21.98 -10.26 -18.01
C VAL A 171 -22.22 -10.33 -19.51
N THR A 172 -21.21 -10.76 -20.25
CA THR A 172 -21.24 -10.82 -21.72
C THR A 172 -20.75 -12.17 -22.20
N LEU A 173 -21.47 -12.77 -23.15
CA LEU A 173 -21.02 -13.95 -23.88
C LEU A 173 -20.06 -13.51 -25.00
N LEU A 174 -18.77 -13.81 -24.83
CA LEU A 174 -17.72 -13.40 -25.77
C LEU A 174 -17.61 -14.34 -26.97
N ARG A 175 -17.73 -15.66 -26.75
CA ARG A 175 -17.67 -16.66 -27.83
C ARG A 175 -18.83 -17.63 -27.67
N PRO A 176 -19.79 -17.64 -28.61
CA PRO A 176 -20.90 -18.59 -28.57
C PRO A 176 -20.45 -20.06 -28.65
N SER A 177 -19.48 -20.38 -29.53
CA SER A 177 -19.02 -21.75 -29.78
C SER A 177 -18.40 -22.41 -28.55
N SER A 178 -17.49 -21.71 -27.87
CA SER A 178 -16.86 -22.22 -26.64
C SER A 178 -17.60 -21.83 -25.36
N ARG A 179 -18.70 -21.07 -25.49
CA ARG A 179 -19.45 -20.43 -24.40
C ARG A 179 -18.56 -19.69 -23.40
N LEU A 180 -17.57 -18.96 -23.93
CA LEU A 180 -16.69 -18.11 -23.12
C LEU A 180 -17.48 -16.91 -22.62
N LEU A 181 -17.66 -16.83 -21.32
CA LEU A 181 -18.31 -15.73 -20.62
C LEU A 181 -17.28 -14.80 -20.02
N ARG A 182 -17.65 -13.54 -19.90
CA ARG A 182 -16.92 -12.50 -19.20
C ARG A 182 -17.85 -11.82 -18.21
N TRP A 183 -17.44 -11.76 -16.96
CA TRP A 183 -18.04 -10.92 -15.93
C TRP A 183 -17.07 -9.80 -15.58
N THR A 184 -17.54 -8.56 -15.50
CA THR A 184 -16.70 -7.42 -15.10
C THR A 184 -17.40 -6.54 -14.08
N CYS A 185 -16.64 -6.04 -13.11
CA CYS A 185 -17.16 -5.21 -12.04
C CYS A 185 -16.10 -4.20 -11.59
N LEU A 186 -16.51 -2.95 -11.36
CA LEU A 186 -15.67 -1.89 -10.85
C LEU A 186 -15.90 -1.74 -9.34
N TYR A 187 -14.82 -1.74 -8.58
CA TYR A 187 -14.84 -1.63 -7.13
C TYR A 187 -14.10 -0.37 -6.67
N ARG A 188 -14.56 0.17 -5.55
CA ARG A 188 -13.79 1.04 -4.66
C ARG A 188 -13.72 0.35 -3.31
N ALA A 189 -12.53 0.04 -2.82
CA ALA A 189 -12.35 -0.71 -1.59
C ALA A 189 -11.29 -0.07 -0.69
N THR A 190 -11.45 -0.23 0.62
CA THR A 190 -10.38 -0.01 1.59
C THR A 190 -9.76 -1.36 1.91
N LEU A 191 -8.53 -1.56 1.45
CA LEU A 191 -7.75 -2.77 1.68
C LEU A 191 -7.03 -2.67 3.02
N LEU A 192 -6.91 -3.81 3.70
CA LEU A 192 -6.07 -4.01 4.87
C LEU A 192 -4.75 -4.64 4.42
N GLN A 193 -3.64 -4.03 4.82
CA GLN A 193 -2.28 -4.45 4.56
C GLN A 193 -1.66 -4.89 5.88
N ASP A 194 -1.11 -6.11 5.88
CA ASP A 194 -0.57 -6.71 7.10
C ASP A 194 0.85 -6.19 7.44
N ASP A 195 1.60 -5.71 6.44
CA ASP A 195 3.04 -5.44 6.57
C ASP A 195 3.43 -4.01 6.16
N PHE A 196 2.94 -3.00 6.91
CA PHE A 196 3.38 -1.62 6.79
C PHE A 196 4.37 -1.25 7.91
N ARG A 197 5.59 -1.74 7.79
CA ARG A 197 6.66 -1.44 8.74
C ARG A 197 7.38 -0.13 8.39
N VAL A 198 7.30 0.82 9.31
CA VAL A 198 7.95 2.14 9.20
C VAL A 198 9.28 2.25 9.97
N ASP A 199 9.93 1.13 10.29
CA ASP A 199 11.22 1.11 11.01
C ASP A 199 12.35 1.79 10.22
N LYS A 200 12.32 1.68 8.88
CA LYS A 200 13.28 2.31 7.97
C LYS A 200 12.93 3.72 7.51
N PHE A 201 11.90 4.35 8.09
CA PHE A 201 11.49 5.70 7.69
C PHE A 201 12.67 6.71 7.77
N PRO A 202 12.87 7.56 6.75
CA PRO A 202 11.96 7.86 5.62
C PRO A 202 12.19 7.04 4.34
N HIS A 203 13.09 6.07 4.34
CA HIS A 203 13.46 5.25 3.17
C HIS A 203 12.74 3.89 3.15
N ASP A 204 11.57 3.81 3.77
CA ASP A 204 10.76 2.60 3.84
C ASP A 204 10.12 2.26 2.48
N GLU A 205 10.10 0.97 2.18
CA GLU A 205 9.43 0.37 1.04
C GLU A 205 8.30 -0.52 1.54
N HIS A 206 7.19 -0.53 0.81
CA HIS A 206 6.01 -1.31 1.17
C HIS A 206 5.46 -2.03 -0.04
N GLU A 207 4.65 -3.06 0.21
CA GLU A 207 3.93 -3.77 -0.84
C GLU A 207 2.43 -3.66 -0.58
N ILE A 208 1.71 -3.03 -1.51
CA ILE A 208 0.25 -3.01 -1.49
C ILE A 208 -0.23 -4.30 -2.15
N SER A 209 -0.94 -5.13 -1.40
CA SER A 209 -1.54 -6.37 -1.89
C SER A 209 -3.06 -6.27 -2.04
N LEU A 210 -3.61 -6.77 -3.13
CA LEU A 210 -5.04 -6.99 -3.35
C LEU A 210 -5.26 -8.49 -3.54
N LYS A 211 -6.00 -9.12 -2.61
CA LYS A 211 -6.26 -10.56 -2.61
C LYS A 211 -7.68 -10.83 -3.09
N LEU A 212 -7.82 -11.54 -4.21
CA LEU A 212 -9.08 -11.91 -4.85
C LEU A 212 -9.21 -13.44 -4.89
N GLY A 213 -10.33 -13.98 -4.44
CA GLY A 213 -10.59 -15.41 -4.49
C GLY A 213 -12.00 -15.72 -4.95
N ILE A 214 -12.23 -16.96 -5.39
CA ILE A 214 -13.57 -17.51 -5.53
C ILE A 214 -13.72 -18.51 -4.40
N LEU A 215 -14.58 -18.21 -3.43
CA LEU A 215 -14.74 -19.03 -2.23
C LEU A 215 -16.05 -19.83 -2.26
N ALA A 216 -17.08 -19.28 -2.88
CA ALA A 216 -18.39 -19.93 -2.93
C ALA A 216 -18.38 -21.13 -3.88
N GLN A 217 -18.97 -22.24 -3.42
CA GLN A 217 -19.14 -23.46 -4.21
C GLN A 217 -17.83 -24.11 -4.70
N ARG A 218 -16.72 -23.85 -4.00
CA ARG A 218 -15.40 -24.48 -4.23
C ARG A 218 -15.27 -25.89 -3.65
N GLN A 219 -16.18 -26.29 -2.76
CA GLN A 219 -16.20 -27.63 -2.17
C GLN A 219 -16.42 -28.73 -3.23
N ALA A 220 -16.01 -29.96 -2.90
CA ALA A 220 -16.22 -31.12 -3.76
C ALA A 220 -17.70 -31.26 -4.15
N GLY A 221 -17.98 -31.40 -5.43
CA GLY A 221 -19.34 -31.46 -5.98
C GLY A 221 -20.04 -30.10 -6.16
N GLY A 222 -19.43 -29.00 -5.70
CA GLY A 222 -19.92 -27.64 -5.97
C GLY A 222 -19.82 -27.27 -7.47
N LYS A 223 -20.57 -26.24 -7.88
CA LYS A 223 -20.56 -25.77 -9.28
C LYS A 223 -19.16 -25.38 -9.75
N PHE A 224 -18.42 -24.69 -8.88
CA PHE A 224 -17.06 -24.21 -9.07
C PHE A 224 -16.04 -25.02 -8.26
N ASP A 225 -16.29 -26.33 -8.10
CA ASP A 225 -15.42 -27.28 -7.42
C ASP A 225 -13.97 -27.12 -7.87
N ARG A 226 -13.07 -26.86 -6.92
CA ARG A 226 -11.65 -26.58 -7.18
C ARG A 226 -10.90 -27.69 -7.91
N SER A 227 -11.33 -28.94 -7.74
CA SER A 227 -10.71 -30.08 -8.44
C SER A 227 -11.00 -30.06 -9.94
N LYS A 228 -12.09 -29.39 -10.34
CA LYS A 228 -12.55 -29.26 -11.72
C LYS A 228 -12.23 -27.89 -12.31
N TRP A 229 -12.24 -26.85 -11.47
CA TRP A 229 -12.06 -25.45 -11.82
C TRP A 229 -10.77 -24.89 -11.23
N ALA A 230 -9.70 -24.90 -12.02
CA ALA A 230 -8.45 -24.25 -11.66
C ALA A 230 -8.58 -22.72 -11.79
N LEU A 231 -7.96 -21.99 -10.88
CA LEU A 231 -7.82 -20.54 -11.02
C LEU A 231 -6.58 -20.26 -11.86
N SER A 232 -6.66 -19.28 -12.76
CA SER A 232 -5.52 -18.84 -13.54
C SER A 232 -5.61 -17.35 -13.89
N LEU A 233 -4.57 -16.80 -14.50
CA LEU A 233 -4.59 -15.46 -15.07
C LEU A 233 -5.24 -15.51 -16.46
N ALA A 234 -5.87 -14.40 -16.85
CA ALA A 234 -6.39 -14.22 -18.20
C ALA A 234 -5.25 -14.17 -19.23
N THR A 235 -5.53 -14.69 -20.42
CA THR A 235 -4.57 -14.77 -21.52
C THR A 235 -5.04 -13.90 -22.70
N GLU A 236 -4.18 -13.72 -23.71
CA GLU A 236 -4.56 -12.98 -24.92
C GLU A 236 -5.75 -13.61 -25.67
N ALA A 237 -5.95 -14.91 -25.49
CA ALA A 237 -7.11 -15.60 -26.02
C ALA A 237 -8.42 -15.13 -25.38
N ASP A 238 -8.41 -14.57 -24.16
CA ASP A 238 -9.59 -14.03 -23.50
C ASP A 238 -9.95 -12.63 -23.96
N SER A 239 -8.94 -11.83 -24.31
CA SER A 239 -9.10 -10.41 -24.64
C SER A 239 -9.65 -10.17 -26.04
N GLN A 240 -9.97 -11.21 -26.82
CA GLN A 240 -10.45 -11.12 -28.21
C GLN A 240 -9.54 -10.27 -29.10
N ARG A 241 -8.20 -10.39 -28.95
CA ARG A 241 -7.21 -9.55 -29.63
C ARG A 241 -7.24 -8.08 -29.22
N SER A 242 -7.93 -7.72 -28.14
CA SER A 242 -7.69 -6.45 -27.48
C SER A 242 -6.25 -6.47 -26.96
N ILE A 243 -5.44 -5.56 -27.50
CA ILE A 243 -3.99 -5.38 -27.29
C ILE A 243 -3.65 -5.02 -25.82
N ARG A 244 -4.64 -4.98 -24.94
CA ARG A 244 -4.50 -4.51 -23.56
C ARG A 244 -4.18 -5.70 -22.65
N ILE A 245 -2.93 -5.70 -22.20
CA ILE A 245 -2.25 -6.54 -21.21
C ILE A 245 -3.12 -7.68 -20.63
N PRO A 246 -2.76 -8.94 -20.89
CA PRO A 246 -3.67 -10.07 -20.78
C PRO A 246 -4.23 -10.29 -19.37
N HIS A 247 -3.46 -9.99 -18.31
CA HIS A 247 -3.84 -10.31 -16.94
C HIS A 247 -4.01 -9.10 -16.00
N GLY A 248 -3.58 -7.90 -16.40
CA GLY A 248 -3.90 -6.69 -15.63
C GLY A 248 -3.07 -5.47 -16.01
N LEU A 249 -3.47 -4.30 -15.50
CA LEU A 249 -2.84 -3.03 -15.83
C LEU A 249 -2.98 -2.05 -14.66
N LEU A 250 -1.92 -1.32 -14.37
CA LEU A 250 -2.01 -0.08 -13.60
C LEU A 250 -2.27 1.06 -14.60
N VAL A 251 -3.43 1.71 -14.52
CA VAL A 251 -3.80 2.77 -15.45
C VAL A 251 -2.75 3.89 -15.41
N ASP A 252 -2.41 4.43 -16.58
CA ASP A 252 -1.47 5.53 -16.70
C ASP A 252 -1.81 6.68 -15.75
N HIS A 253 -0.79 7.29 -15.16
CA HIS A 253 -0.91 8.42 -14.22
C HIS A 253 -1.52 8.10 -12.86
N VAL A 254 -1.64 6.83 -12.47
CA VAL A 254 -1.89 6.52 -11.06
C VAL A 254 -0.77 7.10 -10.22
N LYS A 255 -1.10 8.00 -9.30
CA LYS A 255 -0.16 8.51 -8.30
C LYS A 255 -0.52 7.89 -6.96
N VAL A 256 0.50 7.51 -6.20
CA VAL A 256 0.33 7.09 -4.79
C VAL A 256 0.79 8.27 -3.94
N PRO A 257 -0.11 9.00 -3.26
CA PRO A 257 0.29 10.20 -2.53
C PRO A 257 1.38 9.92 -1.48
N GLY A 258 2.54 10.57 -1.62
CA GLY A 258 3.69 10.41 -0.71
C GLY A 258 4.57 9.19 -0.99
N PHE A 259 4.31 8.47 -2.08
CA PHE A 259 5.09 7.32 -2.50
C PHE A 259 5.33 7.33 -4.03
N SER A 260 6.49 6.84 -4.42
CA SER A 260 6.85 6.52 -5.79
C SER A 260 6.78 5.00 -6.00
N TYR A 261 6.62 4.58 -7.25
CA TYR A 261 6.70 3.18 -7.64
C TYR A 261 7.42 3.08 -8.98
N ASP A 262 7.97 1.91 -9.25
CA ASP A 262 8.63 1.64 -10.52
C ASP A 262 7.58 1.36 -11.60
N SER A 263 7.41 2.32 -12.52
CA SER A 263 6.47 2.19 -13.64
C SER A 263 6.84 1.08 -14.61
N ASP A 264 8.14 0.75 -14.73
CA ASP A 264 8.60 -0.29 -15.64
C ASP A 264 8.30 -1.69 -15.07
N ARG A 265 8.33 -1.84 -13.74
CA ARG A 265 7.98 -3.10 -13.06
C ARG A 265 6.47 -3.35 -13.01
N GLY A 266 5.66 -2.31 -12.81
CA GLY A 266 4.20 -2.41 -12.79
C GLY A 266 3.64 -3.27 -11.65
N LEU A 267 2.53 -3.96 -11.91
CA LEU A 267 1.85 -4.87 -10.97
C LEU A 267 2.43 -6.28 -11.08
N THR A 268 2.66 -6.94 -9.95
CA THR A 268 3.00 -8.36 -9.90
C THR A 268 1.75 -9.18 -9.57
N PHE A 269 1.59 -10.32 -10.26
CA PHE A 269 0.41 -11.18 -10.15
C PHE A 269 0.84 -12.59 -9.75
N GLU A 270 0.34 -13.07 -8.61
CA GLU A 270 0.72 -14.36 -8.06
C GLU A 270 -0.54 -15.12 -7.61
N LEU A 271 -0.60 -16.43 -7.85
CA LEU A 271 -1.63 -17.28 -7.28
C LEU A 271 -1.12 -17.82 -5.94
N SER A 272 -1.47 -17.15 -4.86
CA SER A 272 -1.03 -17.48 -3.51
C SER A 272 -2.02 -18.43 -2.83
N PRO A 273 -1.56 -19.46 -2.10
CA PRO A 273 -2.45 -20.34 -1.35
C PRO A 273 -3.19 -19.57 -0.24
N LEU A 274 -4.45 -19.92 0.02
CA LEU A 274 -5.24 -19.32 1.10
C LEU A 274 -4.66 -19.69 2.47
N SER A 275 -4.40 -18.70 3.32
CA SER A 275 -3.91 -18.89 4.68
C SER A 275 -4.98 -19.42 5.65
N PHE A 276 -6.25 -19.39 5.27
CA PHE A 276 -7.38 -19.84 6.08
C PHE A 276 -8.24 -20.85 5.32
N GLY A 277 -8.90 -21.74 6.07
CA GLY A 277 -9.83 -22.74 5.53
C GLY A 277 -9.62 -24.14 6.13
N PRO A 278 -10.43 -25.13 5.72
CA PRO A 278 -10.48 -26.47 6.31
C PRO A 278 -9.17 -27.26 6.28
N LYS A 279 -8.14 -26.74 5.58
CA LYS A 279 -6.87 -27.42 5.30
C LYS A 279 -5.66 -26.81 5.96
N ALA A 280 -5.84 -25.77 6.79
CA ALA A 280 -4.79 -25.38 7.72
C ALA A 280 -4.38 -26.56 8.65
N PHE A 281 -5.15 -27.66 8.65
CA PHE A 281 -4.97 -28.83 9.52
C PHE A 281 -4.93 -30.22 8.81
N GLY A 282 -4.75 -30.35 7.47
CA GLY A 282 -4.70 -31.69 6.84
C GLY A 282 -4.38 -31.81 5.33
N THR A 283 -4.05 -33.03 4.89
CA THR A 283 -3.47 -33.53 3.59
C THR A 283 -4.23 -33.24 2.29
N GLN A 284 -5.19 -32.34 2.30
CA GLN A 284 -6.07 -32.12 1.16
C GLN A 284 -5.47 -30.95 0.31
N GLU A 285 -5.75 -30.85 -1.00
CA GLU A 285 -5.29 -29.74 -1.90
C GLU A 285 -5.67 -28.30 -1.46
N GLN A 286 -4.70 -27.43 -1.15
CA GLN A 286 -4.97 -26.06 -0.71
C GLN A 286 -5.66 -25.22 -1.81
N ASP A 287 -6.64 -24.42 -1.41
CA ASP A 287 -7.28 -23.47 -2.32
C ASP A 287 -6.37 -22.25 -2.52
N HIS A 288 -6.46 -21.59 -3.67
CA HIS A 288 -5.61 -20.47 -4.07
C HIS A 288 -6.44 -19.20 -4.23
N CYS A 289 -5.79 -18.06 -4.10
CA CYS A 289 -6.33 -16.74 -4.43
C CYS A 289 -5.36 -16.02 -5.36
N LEU A 290 -5.88 -15.14 -6.18
CA LEU A 290 -5.08 -14.18 -6.92
C LEU A 290 -4.63 -13.06 -5.98
N GLU A 291 -3.33 -12.88 -5.85
CA GLU A 291 -2.71 -11.77 -5.16
C GLU A 291 -2.09 -10.82 -6.19
N VAL A 292 -2.56 -9.58 -6.21
CA VAL A 292 -2.05 -8.49 -7.04
C VAL A 292 -1.25 -7.56 -6.15
N LYS A 293 0.04 -7.40 -6.44
CA LYS A 293 0.99 -6.67 -5.62
C LYS A 293 1.52 -5.45 -6.37
N LEU A 294 1.69 -4.35 -5.64
CA LEU A 294 2.38 -3.15 -6.11
C LEU A 294 3.43 -2.75 -5.07
N LYS A 295 4.70 -2.79 -5.46
CA LYS A 295 5.79 -2.30 -4.63
C LYS A 295 5.84 -0.78 -4.71
N ILE A 296 5.74 -0.12 -3.56
CA ILE A 296 5.81 1.34 -3.42
C ILE A 296 6.99 1.71 -2.52
N ARG A 297 7.58 2.87 -2.77
CA ARG A 297 8.70 3.43 -2.02
C ARG A 297 8.32 4.82 -1.54
N ARG A 298 8.58 5.13 -0.28
CA ARG A 298 8.24 6.46 0.27
C ARG A 298 9.05 7.56 -0.40
N ASP A 299 8.41 8.70 -0.64
CA ASP A 299 9.10 9.90 -1.13
C ASP A 299 9.89 10.55 0.02
N SER A 300 11.17 10.20 0.15
CA SER A 300 12.09 10.72 1.18
C SER A 300 12.63 12.11 0.87
N GLY A 301 12.37 12.65 -0.32
CA GLY A 301 13.04 13.84 -0.86
C GLY A 301 12.96 15.09 0.03
N TYR A 302 11.88 15.26 0.81
CA TYR A 302 11.79 16.35 1.78
C TYR A 302 12.84 16.20 2.91
N TYR A 303 12.97 15.00 3.46
CA TYR A 303 13.91 14.70 4.54
C TYR A 303 15.36 14.76 4.05
N ASP A 304 15.63 14.20 2.88
CA ASP A 304 16.97 14.15 2.29
C ASP A 304 17.47 15.55 1.91
N LYS A 305 16.62 16.39 1.31
CA LYS A 305 17.03 17.72 0.80
C LYS A 305 16.98 18.82 1.85
N ASN A 306 16.13 18.70 2.88
CA ASN A 306 15.90 19.79 3.83
C ASN A 306 16.35 19.41 5.25
N ILE A 307 15.88 18.27 5.77
CA ILE A 307 16.05 17.96 7.18
C ILE A 307 17.47 17.49 7.48
N MET A 308 17.99 16.52 6.72
CA MET A 308 19.32 15.97 6.97
C MET A 308 20.44 17.01 6.80
N PRO A 309 20.48 17.84 5.74
CA PRO A 309 21.50 18.89 5.59
C PRO A 309 21.42 19.96 6.68
N LEU A 310 20.20 20.28 7.15
CA LEU A 310 20.01 21.23 8.26
C LEU A 310 20.56 20.67 9.57
N LEU A 311 20.31 19.39 9.88
CA LEU A 311 20.89 18.73 11.05
C LEU A 311 22.42 18.70 11.00
N CYS A 312 23.00 18.37 9.84
CA CYS A 312 24.45 18.40 9.65
C CYS A 312 25.01 19.82 9.84
N SER A 313 24.36 20.83 9.26
CA SER A 313 24.79 22.23 9.37
C SER A 313 24.76 22.72 10.82
N ILE A 314 23.70 22.41 11.56
CA ILE A 314 23.58 22.74 12.98
C ILE A 314 24.71 22.08 13.78
N ASN A 315 25.02 20.81 13.50
CA ASN A 315 26.09 20.11 14.21
C ASN A 315 27.48 20.67 13.86
N ILE A 316 27.71 21.08 12.61
CA ILE A 316 28.96 21.76 12.21
C ILE A 316 29.10 23.10 12.93
N VAL A 317 28.01 23.87 13.04
CA VAL A 317 28.00 25.12 13.81
C VAL A 317 28.24 24.85 15.31
N ALA A 318 27.72 23.76 15.86
CA ALA A 318 28.01 23.36 17.24
C ALA A 318 29.49 23.02 17.44
N ILE A 319 30.07 22.25 16.51
CA ILE A 319 31.49 21.88 16.54
C ILE A 319 32.39 23.13 16.44
N SER A 320 32.01 24.14 15.66
CA SER A 320 32.81 25.37 15.53
C SER A 320 32.88 26.19 16.83
N VAL A 321 31.94 26.01 17.77
CA VAL A 321 32.02 26.62 19.12
C VAL A 321 33.24 26.10 19.89
N LEU A 322 33.73 24.89 19.59
CA LEU A 322 34.95 24.35 20.18
C LEU A 322 36.21 25.13 19.76
N CYS A 323 36.14 25.94 18.70
CA CYS A 323 37.25 26.82 18.31
C CYS A 323 37.38 28.07 19.22
N LEU A 324 36.37 28.38 20.05
CA LEU A 324 36.46 29.47 21.02
C LEU A 324 37.35 29.06 22.20
N ASP A 325 38.11 30.00 22.75
CA ASP A 325 38.95 29.73 23.93
C ASP A 325 38.11 29.32 25.15
N ALA A 326 38.58 28.31 25.88
CA ALA A 326 37.91 27.78 27.08
C ALA A 326 37.76 28.80 28.22
N SER A 327 38.56 29.88 28.21
CA SER A 327 38.42 31.01 29.13
C SER A 327 37.08 31.73 28.98
N ASN A 328 36.49 31.70 27.78
CA ASN A 328 35.18 32.30 27.50
C ASN A 328 34.03 31.30 27.73
N PHE A 329 34.06 30.56 28.85
CA PHE A 329 33.09 29.52 29.17
C PHE A 329 31.65 29.99 29.06
N PHE A 330 31.34 31.19 29.57
CA PHE A 330 29.98 31.74 29.52
C PHE A 330 29.48 31.90 28.07
N GLN A 331 30.32 32.40 27.17
CA GLN A 331 29.96 32.58 25.77
C GLN A 331 29.80 31.22 25.04
N ARG A 332 30.72 30.27 25.28
CA ARG A 332 30.61 28.91 24.76
C ARG A 332 29.32 28.23 25.22
N GLY A 333 29.05 28.27 26.53
CA GLY A 333 27.86 27.68 27.14
C GLY A 333 26.56 28.30 26.58
N LEU A 334 26.52 29.63 26.43
CA LEU A 334 25.36 30.32 25.87
C LEU A 334 25.12 29.93 24.40
N MET A 335 26.16 29.85 23.57
CA MET A 335 26.04 29.40 22.18
C MET A 335 25.56 27.95 22.10
N MET A 336 26.16 27.05 22.89
CA MET A 336 25.77 25.64 22.92
C MET A 336 24.32 25.45 23.37
N LEU A 337 23.87 26.21 24.37
CA LEU A 337 22.49 26.16 24.86
C LEU A 337 21.50 26.65 23.78
N ASN A 338 21.82 27.73 23.08
CA ASN A 338 20.99 28.23 21.98
C ASN A 338 20.85 27.19 20.85
N ILE A 339 21.96 26.53 20.49
CA ILE A 339 21.94 25.45 19.48
C ILE A 339 21.11 24.26 20.00
N ALA A 340 21.23 23.90 21.28
CA ALA A 340 20.43 22.86 21.91
C ALA A 340 18.93 23.13 21.78
N PHE A 341 18.51 24.38 22.04
CA PHE A 341 17.12 24.79 21.91
C PHE A 341 16.61 24.70 20.48
N VAL A 342 17.40 25.16 19.48
CA VAL A 342 17.05 25.03 18.06
C VAL A 342 16.87 23.55 17.69
N GLN A 343 17.81 22.70 18.10
CA GLN A 343 17.76 21.28 17.81
C GLN A 343 16.57 20.58 18.50
N MET A 344 16.26 20.95 19.74
CA MET A 344 15.08 20.44 20.45
C MET A 344 13.77 20.88 19.77
N GLY A 345 13.68 22.14 19.34
CA GLY A 345 12.52 22.65 18.59
C GLY A 345 12.33 21.93 17.25
N MET A 346 13.41 21.70 16.51
CA MET A 346 13.38 20.88 15.30
C MET A 346 12.93 19.45 15.58
N ARG A 347 13.47 18.82 16.63
CA ARG A 347 13.08 17.47 17.05
C ARG A 347 11.60 17.39 17.38
N MET A 348 11.07 18.27 18.22
CA MET A 348 9.64 18.29 18.56
C MET A 348 8.76 18.45 17.31
N THR A 349 9.19 19.30 16.38
CA THR A 349 8.48 19.52 15.11
C THR A 349 8.49 18.26 14.24
N LEU A 350 9.63 17.58 14.14
CA LEU A 350 9.75 16.34 13.38
C LEU A 350 8.97 15.20 14.04
N ASP A 351 9.10 15.01 15.35
CA ASP A 351 8.40 13.96 16.11
C ASP A 351 6.87 14.09 15.95
N SER A 352 6.33 15.31 15.81
CA SER A 352 4.90 15.53 15.53
C SER A 352 4.43 15.08 14.14
N ARG A 353 5.37 14.92 13.20
CA ARG A 353 5.11 14.52 11.80
C ARG A 353 5.50 13.07 11.52
N LEU A 354 6.30 12.45 12.39
CA LEU A 354 6.67 11.05 12.28
C LEU A 354 5.48 10.14 12.62
N PRO A 355 5.38 8.96 12.00
CA PRO A 355 4.33 8.00 12.34
C PRO A 355 4.47 7.56 13.80
N SER A 356 3.36 7.56 14.54
CA SER A 356 3.33 7.11 15.93
C SER A 356 3.27 5.59 15.97
N VAL A 357 4.40 4.95 16.30
CA VAL A 357 4.53 3.50 16.42
C VAL A 357 5.20 3.14 17.75
N GLY A 358 4.93 1.92 18.25
CA GLY A 358 5.46 1.45 19.54
C GLY A 358 6.93 1.04 19.53
N TYR A 359 7.62 1.16 18.40
CA TYR A 359 9.04 0.81 18.23
C TYR A 359 9.86 2.03 17.76
N GLN A 360 11.18 1.95 17.88
CA GLN A 360 12.05 3.05 17.47
C GLN A 360 12.23 3.08 15.95
N ILE A 361 11.99 4.24 15.35
CA ILE A 361 12.19 4.50 13.92
C ILE A 361 13.64 4.95 13.64
N LYS A 362 14.20 4.60 12.47
CA LYS A 362 15.53 5.04 12.01
C LYS A 362 15.73 6.56 12.12
N MET A 363 14.79 7.37 11.66
CA MET A 363 14.87 8.83 11.79
C MET A 363 14.96 9.30 13.25
N GLN A 364 14.20 8.69 14.17
CA GLN A 364 14.28 9.01 15.60
C GLN A 364 15.64 8.62 16.19
N LEU A 365 16.19 7.48 15.78
CA LEU A 365 17.54 7.06 16.16
C LEU A 365 18.59 8.10 15.75
N ILE A 366 18.50 8.61 14.52
CA ILE A 366 19.45 9.61 13.99
C ILE A 366 19.30 10.94 14.74
N LEU A 367 18.07 11.41 14.95
CA LEU A 367 17.79 12.61 15.75
C LEU A 367 18.33 12.50 17.18
N ASN A 368 18.13 11.35 17.82
CA ASN A 368 18.67 11.07 19.16
C ASN A 368 20.19 11.11 19.18
N ARG A 369 20.86 10.54 18.16
CA ARG A 369 22.34 10.55 18.10
C ARG A 369 22.91 11.94 17.90
N PHE A 370 22.30 12.76 17.03
CA PHE A 370 22.67 14.18 16.94
C PHE A 370 22.47 14.90 18.28
N PHE A 371 21.38 14.61 18.99
CA PHE A 371 21.12 15.23 20.29
C PHE A 371 22.16 14.81 21.34
N TYR A 372 22.56 13.54 21.36
CA TYR A 372 23.62 13.06 22.24
C TYR A 372 24.98 13.67 21.93
N SER A 373 25.31 13.91 20.66
CA SER A 373 26.53 14.66 20.29
C SER A 373 26.53 16.07 20.88
N LEU A 374 25.39 16.76 20.86
CA LEU A 374 25.28 18.09 21.45
C LEU A 374 25.39 18.05 22.99
N MET A 375 24.71 17.10 23.64
CA MET A 375 24.84 16.90 25.09
C MET A 375 26.29 16.58 25.49
N PHE A 376 26.98 15.76 24.69
CA PHE A 376 28.38 15.46 24.92
C PHE A 376 29.26 16.72 24.85
N MET A 377 29.04 17.61 23.87
CA MET A 377 29.76 18.90 23.79
C MET A 377 29.51 19.79 25.03
N VAL A 378 28.28 19.83 25.55
CA VAL A 378 27.95 20.62 26.76
C VAL A 378 28.68 20.06 27.99
N LEU A 379 28.69 18.75 28.15
CA LEU A 379 29.40 18.07 29.25
C LEU A 379 30.91 18.26 29.14
N GLU A 380 31.45 18.14 27.93
CA GLU A 380 32.86 18.34 27.63
C GLU A 380 33.30 19.77 27.95
N SER A 381 32.54 20.78 27.53
CA SER A 381 32.84 22.19 27.83
C SER A 381 32.82 22.47 29.34
N SER A 382 31.90 21.84 30.08
CA SER A 382 31.83 21.96 31.55
C SER A 382 33.03 21.29 32.22
N PHE A 383 33.48 20.14 31.68
CA PHE A 383 34.65 19.43 32.14
C PHE A 383 35.94 20.23 31.89
N LEU A 384 36.11 20.80 30.68
CA LEU A 384 37.26 21.63 30.35
C LEU A 384 37.35 22.89 31.22
N TYR A 385 36.22 23.52 31.52
CA TYR A 385 36.19 24.65 32.46
C TYR A 385 36.71 24.26 33.85
N THR A 386 36.30 23.09 34.35
CA THR A 386 36.78 22.58 35.64
C THR A 386 38.28 22.26 35.62
N LEU A 387 38.80 21.74 34.51
CA LEU A 387 40.25 21.51 34.34
C LEU A 387 41.04 22.83 34.30
N HIS A 388 40.51 23.83 33.60
CA HIS A 388 41.10 25.17 33.55
C HIS A 388 41.19 25.79 34.94
N ASP A 389 40.12 25.70 35.74
CA ASP A 389 40.07 26.21 37.12
C ASP A 389 41.11 25.52 38.03
N ARG A 390 41.45 24.26 37.76
CA ARG A 390 42.51 23.51 38.46
C ARG A 390 43.92 23.81 37.96
N GLY A 391 44.11 24.78 37.07
CA GLY A 391 45.42 25.22 36.61
C GLY A 391 46.02 24.38 35.48
N VAL A 392 45.22 23.57 34.77
CA VAL A 392 45.69 22.87 33.57
C VAL A 392 46.01 23.89 32.47
N ALA A 393 47.19 23.77 31.86
CA ALA A 393 47.63 24.70 30.81
C ALA A 393 46.69 24.69 29.60
N ILE A 394 46.36 25.89 29.09
CA ILE A 394 45.45 26.12 27.95
C ILE A 394 45.86 25.32 26.70
N SER A 395 47.16 25.09 26.50
CA SER A 395 47.67 24.27 25.39
C SER A 395 47.11 22.85 25.40
N HIS A 396 46.97 22.22 26.57
CA HIS A 396 46.42 20.87 26.69
C HIS A 396 44.91 20.86 26.42
N ILE A 397 44.20 21.88 26.90
CA ILE A 397 42.76 22.06 26.68
C ILE A 397 42.46 22.16 25.18
N ARG A 398 43.24 22.94 24.43
CA ARG A 398 43.10 23.08 22.96
C ARG A 398 43.30 21.76 22.21
N ILE A 399 44.20 20.89 22.69
CA ILE A 399 44.41 19.56 22.10
C ILE A 399 43.17 18.68 22.33
N ILE A 400 42.54 18.77 23.50
CA ILE A 400 41.30 18.04 23.81
C ILE A 400 40.16 18.54 22.92
N ASP A 401 39.95 19.86 22.85
CA ASP A 401 38.94 20.49 21.98
C ASP A 401 39.10 20.04 20.52
N LEU A 402 40.33 20.07 19.99
CA LEU A 402 40.63 19.65 18.61
C LEU A 402 40.31 18.17 18.39
N THR A 403 40.67 17.31 19.35
CA THR A 403 40.42 15.87 19.27
C THR A 403 38.91 15.58 19.29
N VAL A 404 38.18 16.23 20.19
CA VAL A 404 36.73 16.14 20.29
C VAL A 404 36.05 16.63 19.01
N ALA A 405 36.50 17.76 18.47
CA ALA A 405 36.00 18.29 17.20
C ALA A 405 36.16 17.28 16.05
N ILE A 406 37.34 16.66 15.93
CA ILE A 406 37.59 15.62 14.91
C ILE A 406 36.65 14.41 15.10
N ILE A 407 36.50 13.92 16.34
CA ILE A 407 35.61 12.79 16.65
C ILE A 407 34.15 13.13 16.30
N LEU A 408 33.69 14.34 16.62
CA LEU A 408 32.32 14.77 16.33
C LEU A 408 32.09 14.99 14.82
N MET A 409 33.10 15.47 14.08
CA MET A 409 33.04 15.55 12.63
C MET A 409 32.93 14.15 12.01
N LEU A 410 33.75 13.20 12.45
CA LEU A 410 33.66 11.80 12.01
C LEU A 410 32.30 11.19 12.35
N ASN A 411 31.76 11.46 13.55
CA ASN A 411 30.43 11.02 13.92
C ASN A 411 29.35 11.63 13.02
N THR A 412 29.46 12.91 12.64
CA THR A 412 28.50 13.57 11.72
C THR A 412 28.50 12.90 10.34
N VAL A 413 29.68 12.58 9.82
CA VAL A 413 29.83 11.83 8.57
C VAL A 413 29.25 10.43 8.70
N TYR A 414 29.54 9.73 9.80
CA TYR A 414 29.01 8.40 10.07
C TYR A 414 27.47 8.39 10.20
N LEU A 415 26.86 9.38 10.86
CA LEU A 415 25.41 9.51 10.94
C LEU A 415 24.78 9.78 9.57
N SER A 416 25.44 10.60 8.75
CA SER A 416 25.00 10.83 7.36
C SER A 416 25.08 9.56 6.53
N TYR A 417 26.16 8.80 6.66
CA TYR A 417 26.30 7.49 6.03
C TYR A 417 25.21 6.52 6.50
N LEU A 418 24.97 6.42 7.81
CA LEU A 418 23.93 5.57 8.37
C LEU A 418 22.52 5.95 7.89
N TYR A 419 22.27 7.25 7.71
CA TYR A 419 21.03 7.76 7.12
C TYR A 419 20.86 7.25 5.68
N TYR A 420 21.87 7.41 4.82
CA TYR A 420 21.78 7.09 3.40
C TYR A 420 22.04 5.62 3.03
N LYS A 421 22.47 4.77 3.97
CA LYS A 421 22.79 3.36 3.70
C LYS A 421 21.63 2.57 3.06
N ASP A 422 20.38 2.93 3.35
CA ASP A 422 19.18 2.25 2.85
C ASP A 422 18.39 3.13 1.86
N ALA A 423 18.99 4.22 1.39
CA ALA A 423 18.36 5.19 0.47
C ALA A 423 18.56 4.83 -1.00
#